data_AF-B2JW74-F1
#
_entry.id   AF-B2JW74-F1
#
_cell.length_a   1.000
_cell.length_b   1.000
_cell.length_c   1.000
_cell.angle_alpha   90.00
_cell.angle_beta   90.00
_cell.angle_gamma   90.00
#
_symmetry.space_group_name_H-M   'P 1'
#
loop_
_entity.id
_entity.type
_entity.pdbx_description
1 polymer ?
#
loop_
_entity_poly.entity_id
_entity_poly.type
_entity_poly.pdbx_seq_one_letter_code
_entity_poly.pdbx_strand_id
1 'polypeptide(L)'
;MPVSLPASLGDFLKSRRARLDPASFGFSGRRRTPGLRREEVAQRANISPTWYTWLEQGRGGAPSASVLERIASALMLTDAEREHLFLLALGRPPEVRYRAVSYVNPRLQRFLDSLASSPAIVKNPVWDVVAWNRAATVVLTDYGALPPDGRNLLRFLFTDPHVRAKQHDWHSVARFVVGAFRADVARAGLVSEAGALVEELCSRSAEFEALWRENGLHNHADGGVKRLSHPTLGPIELEYSAFSVDGRPDLGLIVYTPLDAATAQRIKALAENAPQAAQGAEAA
;
A
#
# COMPACT_ATOMS: atom_id res chain seq x y z
N MET A 1 -14.58 -30.95 5.90
CA MET A 1 -13.83 -31.12 4.64
C MET A 1 -12.47 -30.48 4.83
N PRO A 2 -11.35 -31.24 4.83
CA PRO A 2 -10.04 -30.61 4.93
C PRO A 2 -9.79 -29.78 3.67
N VAL A 3 -9.27 -28.57 3.88
CA VAL A 3 -8.81 -27.70 2.79
C VAL A 3 -7.64 -28.39 2.10
N SER A 4 -7.88 -28.97 0.92
CA SER A 4 -6.83 -29.63 0.15
C SER A 4 -6.08 -28.57 -0.64
N LEU A 5 -4.96 -28.09 -0.07
CA LEU A 5 -4.00 -27.27 -0.80
C LEU A 5 -3.24 -28.18 -1.79
N PRO A 6 -3.01 -27.76 -3.05
CA PRO A 6 -2.21 -28.53 -3.97
C PRO A 6 -0.80 -28.73 -3.39
N ALA A 7 -0.38 -29.99 -3.28
CA ALA A 7 0.85 -30.36 -2.57
C ALA A 7 2.15 -30.00 -3.32
N SER A 8 2.06 -29.61 -4.60
CA SER A 8 3.23 -29.32 -5.44
C SER A 8 3.01 -28.13 -6.37
N LEU A 9 4.13 -27.49 -6.77
CA LEU A 9 4.15 -26.43 -7.78
C LEU A 9 3.47 -26.85 -9.08
N GLY A 10 3.72 -28.08 -9.54
CA GLY A 10 3.14 -28.60 -10.78
C GLY A 10 1.63 -28.74 -10.73
N ASP A 11 1.09 -29.25 -9.61
CA ASP A 11 -0.36 -29.36 -9.41
C ASP A 11 -1.03 -27.99 -9.33
N PHE A 12 -0.37 -27.04 -8.67
CA PHE A 12 -0.86 -25.66 -8.60
C PHE A 12 -0.95 -25.03 -9.99
N LEU A 13 0.12 -25.09 -10.79
CA LEU A 13 0.15 -24.57 -12.16
C LEU A 13 -0.92 -25.22 -13.06
N LYS A 14 -1.06 -26.54 -12.98
CA LYS A 14 -2.07 -27.29 -13.74
C LYS A 14 -3.49 -26.85 -13.36
N SER A 15 -3.75 -26.67 -12.06
CA SER A 15 -5.03 -26.20 -11.54
C SER A 15 -5.37 -24.78 -12.01
N ARG A 16 -4.41 -23.85 -11.92
CA ARG A 16 -4.59 -22.47 -12.39
C ARG A 16 -4.85 -22.40 -13.89
N ARG A 17 -4.04 -23.12 -14.67
CA ARG A 17 -4.16 -23.19 -16.13
C ARG A 17 -5.53 -23.71 -16.58
N ALA A 18 -6.08 -24.71 -15.89
CA ALA A 18 -7.36 -25.32 -16.23
C ALA A 18 -8.58 -24.41 -16.01
N ARG A 19 -8.45 -23.35 -15.20
CA ARG A 19 -9.54 -22.41 -14.86
C ARG A 19 -9.68 -21.24 -15.84
N LEU A 20 -8.67 -21.00 -16.67
CA LEU A 20 -8.64 -19.87 -17.58
C LEU A 20 -9.43 -20.17 -18.85
N ASP A 21 -10.32 -19.26 -19.22
CA ASP A 21 -11.04 -19.33 -20.49
C ASP A 21 -10.09 -18.98 -21.66
N PRO A 22 -9.82 -19.91 -22.60
CA PRO A 22 -8.95 -19.63 -23.74
C PRO A 22 -9.47 -18.52 -24.67
N ALA A 23 -10.79 -18.36 -24.80
CA ALA A 23 -11.38 -17.37 -25.70
C ALA A 23 -11.05 -15.94 -25.25
N SER A 24 -11.04 -15.70 -23.95
CA SER A 24 -10.60 -14.44 -23.32
C SER A 24 -9.15 -14.05 -23.65
N PHE A 25 -8.35 -14.98 -24.17
CA PHE A 25 -6.95 -14.76 -24.58
C PHE A 25 -6.74 -14.88 -26.09
N GLY A 26 -7.80 -14.87 -26.89
CA GLY A 26 -7.74 -14.93 -28.35
C GLY A 26 -7.47 -16.32 -28.93
N PHE A 27 -7.58 -17.37 -28.11
CA PHE A 27 -7.36 -18.73 -28.56
C PHE A 27 -8.67 -19.41 -28.97
N SER A 28 -8.72 -19.97 -30.18
CA SER A 28 -9.89 -20.64 -30.74
C SER A 28 -9.60 -22.11 -31.11
N GLY A 29 -10.62 -22.83 -31.63
CA GLY A 29 -10.49 -24.20 -32.15
C GLY A 29 -10.96 -25.33 -31.21
N ARG A 30 -11.05 -26.55 -31.75
CA ARG A 30 -11.51 -27.76 -31.02
C ARG A 30 -10.46 -28.19 -29.99
N ARG A 31 -10.87 -28.37 -28.73
CA ARG A 31 -9.96 -28.60 -27.59
C ARG A 31 -10.39 -29.81 -26.77
N ARG A 32 -9.40 -30.52 -26.20
CA ARG A 32 -9.60 -31.63 -25.25
C ARG A 32 -9.44 -31.20 -23.79
N THR A 33 -8.89 -30.02 -23.53
CA THR A 33 -8.63 -29.49 -22.20
C THR A 33 -9.48 -28.22 -22.01
N PRO A 34 -10.16 -28.05 -20.86
CA PRO A 34 -11.09 -26.93 -20.65
C PRO A 34 -10.40 -25.56 -20.60
N GLY A 35 -9.19 -25.50 -20.02
CA GLY A 35 -8.41 -24.26 -19.93
C GLY A 35 -7.30 -24.13 -20.98
N LEU A 36 -6.33 -23.24 -20.71
CA LEU A 36 -5.18 -23.03 -21.59
C LEU A 36 -4.34 -24.29 -21.75
N ARG A 37 -3.71 -24.46 -22.92
CA ARG A 37 -2.68 -25.50 -23.17
C ARG A 37 -1.36 -25.05 -22.55
N ARG A 38 -0.45 -26.01 -22.31
CA ARG A 38 0.91 -25.72 -21.82
C ARG A 38 1.66 -24.74 -22.73
N GLU A 39 1.49 -24.95 -24.03
CA GLU A 39 2.08 -24.16 -25.11
C GLU A 39 1.58 -22.71 -25.08
N GLU A 40 0.29 -22.53 -24.81
CA GLU A 40 -0.36 -21.22 -24.74
C GLU A 40 0.07 -20.44 -23.50
N VAL A 41 0.24 -21.11 -22.35
CA VAL A 41 0.82 -20.48 -21.16
C VAL A 41 2.29 -20.13 -21.37
N ALA A 42 3.07 -21.04 -21.97
CA ALA A 42 4.48 -20.80 -22.27
C ALA A 42 4.67 -19.61 -23.22
N GLN A 43 3.81 -19.50 -24.25
CA GLN A 43 3.78 -18.37 -25.17
C GLN A 43 3.50 -17.06 -24.41
N ARG A 44 2.47 -17.03 -23.57
CA ARG A 44 2.11 -15.84 -22.76
C ARG A 44 3.19 -15.44 -21.76
N ALA A 45 3.86 -16.41 -21.16
CA ALA A 45 4.96 -16.17 -20.22
C ALA A 45 6.32 -15.91 -20.90
N ASN A 46 6.38 -15.99 -22.24
CA ASN A 46 7.59 -15.90 -23.03
C ASN A 46 8.70 -16.86 -22.55
N ILE A 47 8.33 -18.14 -22.38
CA ILE A 47 9.22 -19.23 -21.94
C ILE A 47 9.10 -20.43 -22.89
N SER A 48 10.05 -21.36 -22.79
CA SER A 48 10.00 -22.60 -23.58
C SER A 48 8.80 -23.47 -23.19
N PRO A 49 7.98 -23.94 -24.16
CA PRO A 49 6.89 -24.90 -23.92
C PRO A 49 7.36 -26.21 -23.28
N THR A 50 8.53 -26.68 -23.70
CA THR A 50 9.18 -27.89 -23.15
C THR A 50 9.53 -27.68 -21.68
N TRP A 51 10.09 -26.50 -21.36
CA TRP A 51 10.48 -26.18 -19.99
C TRP A 51 9.26 -26.00 -19.07
N TYR A 52 8.20 -25.32 -19.53
CA TYR A 52 6.94 -25.23 -18.79
C TYR A 52 6.30 -26.61 -18.56
N THR A 53 6.43 -27.52 -19.52
CA THR A 53 5.96 -28.91 -19.37
C THR A 53 6.74 -29.65 -18.30
N TRP A 54 8.07 -29.50 -18.23
CA TRP A 54 8.87 -30.06 -17.14
C TRP A 54 8.47 -29.48 -15.78
N LEU A 55 8.26 -28.16 -15.72
CA LEU A 55 7.84 -27.49 -14.49
C LEU A 55 6.51 -28.05 -13.95
N GLU A 56 5.50 -28.26 -14.82
CA GLU A 56 4.25 -28.91 -14.43
C GLU A 56 4.42 -30.38 -14.00
N GLN A 57 5.49 -31.06 -14.43
CA GLN A 57 5.82 -32.44 -14.05
C GLN A 57 6.69 -32.53 -12.80
N GLY A 58 7.04 -31.40 -12.17
CA GLY A 58 7.98 -31.37 -11.05
C GLY A 58 9.42 -31.70 -11.48
N ARG A 59 9.77 -31.43 -12.74
CA ARG A 59 11.09 -31.65 -13.34
C ARG A 59 11.70 -30.33 -13.78
N GLY A 60 13.02 -30.32 -13.95
CA GLY A 60 13.79 -29.10 -14.19
C GLY A 60 13.99 -28.34 -12.88
N GLY A 61 15.16 -27.73 -12.73
CA GLY A 61 15.54 -27.04 -11.49
C GLY A 61 14.62 -25.89 -11.09
N ALA A 62 14.90 -25.29 -9.93
CA ALA A 62 14.09 -24.20 -9.40
C ALA A 62 13.99 -23.03 -10.41
N PRO A 63 12.78 -22.56 -10.72
CA PRO A 63 12.57 -21.43 -11.63
C PRO A 63 13.06 -20.14 -10.98
N SER A 64 13.60 -19.19 -11.76
CA SER A 64 13.98 -17.88 -11.20
C SER A 64 12.74 -17.04 -10.87
N ALA A 65 12.88 -16.09 -9.93
CA ALA A 65 11.80 -15.17 -9.56
C ALA A 65 11.20 -14.44 -10.78
N SER A 66 12.05 -13.99 -11.71
CA SER A 66 11.61 -13.35 -12.97
C SER A 66 10.75 -14.26 -13.85
N VAL A 67 10.98 -15.57 -13.82
CA VAL A 67 10.17 -16.54 -14.57
C VAL A 67 8.83 -16.76 -13.86
N LEU A 68 8.84 -16.85 -12.54
CA LEU A 68 7.62 -16.97 -11.74
C LEU A 68 6.69 -15.76 -11.91
N GLU A 69 7.23 -14.54 -12.00
CA GLU A 69 6.41 -13.35 -12.28
C GLU A 69 5.73 -13.42 -13.66
N ARG A 70 6.46 -13.85 -14.68
CA ARG A 70 5.90 -14.01 -16.03
C ARG A 70 4.83 -15.09 -16.07
N ILE A 71 5.03 -16.19 -15.32
CA ILE A 71 4.02 -17.25 -15.18
C ILE A 71 2.79 -16.73 -14.42
N ALA A 72 2.99 -16.00 -13.32
CA ALA A 72 1.90 -15.41 -12.54
C ALA A 72 1.05 -14.45 -13.40
N SER A 73 1.71 -13.60 -14.18
CA SER A 73 1.05 -12.71 -15.14
C SER A 73 0.36 -13.47 -16.27
N ALA A 74 1.02 -14.46 -16.87
CA ALA A 74 0.44 -15.27 -17.94
C ALA A 74 -0.82 -16.01 -17.49
N LEU A 75 -0.85 -16.46 -16.24
CA LEU A 75 -1.97 -17.17 -15.63
C LEU A 75 -2.99 -16.25 -14.93
N MET A 76 -2.80 -14.93 -14.97
CA MET A 76 -3.68 -13.94 -14.31
C MET A 76 -3.90 -14.27 -12.82
N LEU A 77 -2.84 -14.67 -12.13
CA LEU A 77 -2.94 -15.03 -10.70
C LEU A 77 -3.30 -13.80 -9.86
N THR A 78 -4.13 -14.03 -8.85
CA THR A 78 -4.35 -13.04 -7.78
C THR A 78 -3.08 -12.88 -6.93
N ASP A 79 -3.00 -11.84 -6.10
CA ASP A 79 -1.82 -11.62 -5.23
C ASP A 79 -1.58 -12.79 -4.27
N ALA A 80 -2.65 -13.35 -3.69
CA ALA A 80 -2.56 -14.53 -2.82
C ALA A 80 -2.08 -15.78 -3.60
N GLU A 81 -2.50 -15.94 -4.85
CA GLU A 81 -2.07 -17.04 -5.71
C GLU A 81 -0.63 -16.87 -6.18
N ARG A 82 -0.20 -15.63 -6.44
CA ARG A 82 1.19 -15.27 -6.73
C ARG A 82 2.07 -15.56 -5.51
N GLU A 83 1.65 -15.18 -4.31
CA GLU A 83 2.40 -15.49 -3.10
C GLU A 83 2.55 -17.01 -2.92
N HIS A 84 1.46 -17.75 -3.06
CA HIS A 84 1.48 -19.21 -2.97
C HIS A 84 2.39 -19.86 -4.03
N LEU A 85 2.38 -19.36 -5.27
CA LEU A 85 3.28 -19.80 -6.33
C LEU A 85 4.75 -19.70 -5.91
N PHE A 86 5.15 -18.57 -5.32
CA PHE A 86 6.51 -18.30 -4.89
C PHE A 86 6.92 -19.14 -3.68
N LEU A 87 6.02 -19.34 -2.73
CA LEU A 87 6.25 -20.26 -1.60
C LEU A 87 6.49 -21.70 -2.09
N LEU A 88 5.71 -22.18 -3.06
CA LEU A 88 5.87 -23.52 -3.63
C LEU A 88 7.16 -23.68 -4.44
N ALA A 89 7.62 -22.62 -5.12
CA ALA A 89 8.76 -22.70 -6.04
C ALA A 89 10.11 -22.35 -5.40
N LEU A 90 10.14 -21.40 -4.46
CA LEU A 90 11.37 -20.82 -3.89
C LEU A 90 11.42 -20.89 -2.36
N GLY A 91 10.34 -21.32 -1.70
CA GLY A 91 10.27 -21.34 -0.23
C GLY A 91 10.23 -19.96 0.42
N ARG A 92 10.01 -18.90 -0.35
CA ARG A 92 9.91 -17.51 0.13
C ARG A 92 8.85 -16.74 -0.66
N PRO A 93 8.18 -15.73 -0.07
CA PRO A 93 7.25 -14.88 -0.80
C PRO A 93 7.96 -14.09 -1.91
N PRO A 94 7.22 -13.59 -2.92
CA PRO A 94 7.80 -12.76 -3.95
C PRO A 94 8.28 -11.43 -3.39
N GLU A 95 9.28 -10.84 -4.04
CA GLU A 95 9.60 -9.43 -3.79
C GLU A 95 8.38 -8.57 -4.11
N VAL A 96 8.03 -7.67 -3.20
CA VAL A 96 6.88 -6.77 -3.37
C VAL A 96 7.31 -5.70 -4.36
N ARG A 97 6.93 -5.86 -5.63
CA ARG A 97 7.14 -4.80 -6.62
C ARG A 97 6.12 -3.71 -6.37
N TYR A 98 6.55 -2.66 -5.69
CA TYR A 98 5.75 -1.45 -5.53
C TYR A 98 5.40 -0.89 -6.91
N ARG A 99 4.11 -0.94 -7.28
CA ARG A 99 3.57 -0.07 -8.31
C ARG A 99 3.11 1.19 -7.60
N ALA A 100 3.63 2.35 -8.02
CA ALA A 100 3.16 3.63 -7.55
C ALA A 100 1.66 3.73 -7.82
N VAL A 101 0.85 3.49 -6.80
CA VAL A 101 -0.58 3.66 -6.92
C VAL A 101 -0.88 5.12 -6.70
N SER A 102 -1.31 5.78 -7.76
CA SER A 102 -1.62 7.20 -7.72
C SER A 102 -3.04 7.47 -7.22
N TYR A 103 -3.94 6.46 -7.16
CA TYR A 103 -5.36 6.66 -6.89
C TYR A 103 -6.04 5.50 -6.14
N VAL A 104 -7.08 5.83 -5.37
CA VAL A 104 -7.99 4.87 -4.73
C VAL A 104 -9.23 4.63 -5.58
N ASN A 105 -9.91 3.51 -5.39
CA ASN A 105 -11.17 3.29 -6.09
C ASN A 105 -12.25 4.31 -5.62
N PRO A 106 -13.24 4.65 -6.47
CA PRO A 106 -14.26 5.64 -6.11
C PRO A 106 -15.12 5.26 -4.90
N ARG A 107 -15.23 3.96 -4.58
CA ARG A 107 -15.99 3.48 -3.42
C ARG A 107 -15.30 3.85 -2.10
N LEU A 108 -13.97 3.69 -2.04
CA LEU A 108 -13.16 4.07 -0.90
C LEU A 108 -13.18 5.59 -0.73
N GLN A 109 -13.05 6.35 -1.83
CA GLN A 109 -13.14 7.80 -1.76
C GLN A 109 -14.47 8.29 -1.18
N ARG A 110 -15.62 7.76 -1.65
CA ARG A 110 -16.94 8.09 -1.07
C ARG A 110 -17.03 7.77 0.43
N PHE A 111 -16.38 6.70 0.88
CA PHE A 111 -16.31 6.40 2.31
C PHE A 111 -15.50 7.46 3.07
N LEU A 112 -14.32 7.85 2.57
CA LEU A 112 -13.53 8.94 3.18
C LEU A 112 -14.34 10.23 3.28
N ASP A 113 -15.07 10.58 2.21
CA ASP A 113 -15.86 11.80 2.14
C ASP A 113 -17.07 11.80 3.10
N SER A 114 -17.56 10.62 3.49
CA SER A 114 -18.63 10.49 4.50
C SER A 114 -18.19 10.86 5.91
N LEU A 115 -16.88 10.84 6.19
CA LEU A 115 -16.28 11.17 7.48
C LEU A 115 -16.11 12.68 7.68
N ALA A 116 -17.22 13.42 7.71
CA ALA A 116 -17.22 14.89 7.64
C ALA A 116 -16.47 15.61 8.77
N SER A 117 -16.41 15.02 9.96
CA SER A 117 -15.73 15.58 11.14
C SER A 117 -14.40 14.92 11.48
N SER A 118 -14.06 13.81 10.79
CA SER A 118 -12.89 13.00 11.11
C SER A 118 -11.91 13.04 9.93
N PRO A 119 -10.76 13.72 10.07
CA PRO A 119 -9.71 13.70 9.06
C PRO A 119 -9.32 12.27 8.70
N ALA A 120 -9.40 11.93 7.42
CA ALA A 120 -9.06 10.61 6.92
C ALA A 120 -8.15 10.71 5.70
N ILE A 121 -7.11 9.88 5.69
CA ILE A 121 -6.14 9.77 4.59
C ILE A 121 -5.86 8.31 4.26
N VAL A 122 -5.51 8.05 3.00
CA VAL A 122 -4.97 6.78 2.55
C VAL A 122 -3.53 7.00 2.13
N LYS A 123 -2.64 6.16 2.66
CA LYS A 123 -1.22 6.18 2.34
C LYS A 123 -0.79 4.87 1.70
N ASN A 124 0.23 4.95 0.86
CA ASN A 124 0.95 3.79 0.35
C ASN A 124 2.02 3.30 1.38
N PRO A 125 2.79 2.25 1.10
CA PRO A 125 3.76 1.70 2.07
C PRO A 125 4.96 2.62 2.34
N VAL A 126 5.31 3.49 1.39
CA VAL A 126 6.36 4.53 1.57
C VAL A 126 5.80 5.83 2.16
N TRP A 127 4.53 5.80 2.60
CA TRP A 127 3.81 6.89 3.27
C TRP A 127 3.52 8.13 2.40
N ASP A 128 3.47 7.97 1.08
CA ASP A 128 2.82 9.00 0.25
C ASP A 128 1.30 8.89 0.39
N VAL A 129 0.66 10.04 0.51
CA VAL A 129 -0.78 10.19 0.60
C VAL A 129 -1.38 10.12 -0.81
N VAL A 130 -2.22 9.12 -1.02
CA VAL A 130 -2.85 8.80 -2.32
C VAL A 130 -4.32 9.17 -2.38
N ALA A 131 -4.96 9.39 -1.22
CA ALA A 131 -6.33 9.89 -1.11
C ALA A 131 -6.57 10.53 0.26
N TRP A 132 -7.55 11.43 0.35
CA TRP A 132 -7.91 12.14 1.57
C TRP A 132 -9.34 12.68 1.48
N ASN A 133 -9.92 13.01 2.64
CA ASN A 133 -11.20 13.73 2.70
C ASN A 133 -11.01 15.23 2.98
N ARG A 134 -12.13 15.95 2.93
CA ARG A 134 -12.15 17.41 3.16
C ARG A 134 -11.70 17.80 4.57
N ALA A 135 -12.05 16.99 5.59
CA ALA A 135 -11.59 17.21 6.96
C ALA A 135 -10.05 17.13 7.08
N ALA A 136 -9.41 16.21 6.36
CA ALA A 136 -7.95 16.12 6.31
C ALA A 136 -7.28 17.34 5.67
N THR A 137 -7.92 17.94 4.66
CA THR A 137 -7.44 19.15 3.99
C THR A 137 -7.30 20.31 4.98
N VAL A 138 -8.32 20.50 5.82
CA VAL A 138 -8.36 21.63 6.76
C VAL A 138 -7.59 21.37 8.05
N VAL A 139 -7.56 20.14 8.56
CA VAL A 139 -6.90 19.82 9.85
C VAL A 139 -5.42 19.51 9.68
N LEU A 140 -5.04 18.77 8.63
CA LEU A 140 -3.68 18.30 8.42
C LEU A 140 -2.95 19.22 7.44
N THR A 141 -3.21 19.02 6.15
CA THR A 141 -2.55 19.66 5.02
C THR A 141 -3.45 19.57 3.80
N ASP A 142 -3.49 20.62 2.98
CA ASP A 142 -4.11 20.56 1.66
C ASP A 142 -3.20 19.80 0.68
N TYR A 143 -3.36 18.48 0.61
CA TYR A 143 -2.60 17.64 -0.30
C TYR A 143 -2.92 17.92 -1.78
N GLY A 144 -4.09 18.50 -2.09
CA GLY A 144 -4.48 18.85 -3.45
C GLY A 144 -3.68 20.02 -4.02
N ALA A 145 -3.26 20.95 -3.16
CA ALA A 145 -2.38 22.06 -3.52
C ALA A 145 -0.92 21.65 -3.76
N LEU A 146 -0.56 20.39 -3.47
CA LEU A 146 0.82 19.89 -3.57
C LEU A 146 1.00 18.98 -4.79
N PRO A 147 2.19 19.01 -5.43
CA PRO A 147 2.52 18.04 -6.47
C PRO A 147 2.53 16.62 -5.88
N PRO A 148 2.21 15.56 -6.67
CA PRO A 148 2.15 14.19 -6.18
C PRO A 148 3.37 13.75 -5.35
N ASP A 149 4.58 14.05 -5.83
CA ASP A 149 5.85 13.67 -5.16
C ASP A 149 6.09 14.40 -3.83
N GLY A 150 5.36 15.51 -3.62
CA GLY A 150 5.40 16.29 -2.39
C GLY A 150 4.48 15.75 -1.29
N ARG A 151 3.61 14.77 -1.56
CA ARG A 151 2.56 14.31 -0.64
C ARG A 151 3.03 13.23 0.34
N ASN A 152 4.24 13.34 0.87
CA ASN A 152 4.80 12.34 1.78
C ASN A 152 4.74 12.78 3.26
N LEU A 153 4.15 11.94 4.11
CA LEU A 153 3.94 12.27 5.53
C LEU A 153 5.25 12.49 6.30
N LEU A 154 6.32 11.74 5.99
CA LEU A 154 7.61 11.92 6.65
C LEU A 154 8.30 13.21 6.18
N ARG A 155 8.23 13.52 4.88
CA ARG A 155 8.76 14.79 4.35
C ARG A 155 8.12 15.97 5.07
N PHE A 156 6.80 15.97 5.26
CA PHE A 156 6.13 17.02 6.02
C PHE A 156 6.63 17.11 7.46
N LEU A 157 6.67 15.99 8.20
CA LEU A 157 7.00 16.03 9.61
C LEU A 157 8.45 16.50 9.87
N PHE A 158 9.39 16.11 9.01
CA PHE A 158 10.82 16.35 9.22
C PHE A 158 11.38 17.56 8.47
N THR A 159 10.68 18.08 7.46
CA THR A 159 11.20 19.18 6.62
C THR A 159 10.32 20.42 6.55
N ASP A 160 9.06 20.36 6.98
CA ASP A 160 8.17 21.55 7.02
C ASP A 160 8.09 22.13 8.46
N PRO A 161 8.64 23.34 8.69
CA PRO A 161 8.56 24.00 9.99
C PRO A 161 7.14 24.24 10.50
N HIS A 162 6.16 24.44 9.61
CA HIS A 162 4.77 24.68 9.99
C HIS A 162 4.13 23.41 10.53
N VAL A 163 4.41 22.26 9.91
CA VAL A 163 3.91 20.96 10.38
C VAL A 163 4.53 20.59 11.71
N ARG A 164 5.82 20.89 11.89
CA ARG A 164 6.52 20.75 13.17
C ARG A 164 5.88 21.60 14.26
N ALA A 165 5.63 22.88 14.00
CA ALA A 165 5.01 23.80 14.95
C ALA A 165 3.57 23.42 15.34
N LYS A 166 2.84 22.71 14.47
CA LYS A 166 1.50 22.19 14.79
C LYS A 166 1.52 21.03 15.79
N GLN A 167 2.65 20.32 15.98
CA GLN A 167 2.69 19.18 16.90
C GLN A 167 2.92 19.66 18.34
N HIS A 168 2.08 19.22 19.29
CA HIS A 168 2.26 19.55 20.70
C HIS A 168 3.58 19.00 21.27
N ASP A 169 3.89 17.73 20.98
CA ASP A 169 5.17 17.11 21.29
C ASP A 169 5.75 16.47 20.02
N TRP A 170 6.44 17.30 19.24
CA TRP A 170 7.02 16.86 17.98
C TRP A 170 8.03 15.73 18.16
N HIS A 171 8.83 15.72 19.24
CA HIS A 171 9.87 14.71 19.43
C HIS A 171 9.27 13.32 19.67
N SER A 172 8.23 13.22 20.48
CA SER A 172 7.53 11.94 20.70
C SER A 172 6.82 11.46 19.43
N VAL A 173 6.20 12.38 18.67
CA VAL A 173 5.60 12.06 17.36
C VAL A 173 6.65 11.57 16.37
N ALA A 174 7.80 12.26 16.27
CA ALA A 174 8.91 11.91 15.37
C ALA A 174 9.45 10.50 15.65
N ARG A 175 9.70 10.15 16.92
CA ARG A 175 10.13 8.80 17.33
C ARG A 175 9.11 7.74 16.91
N PHE A 176 7.83 7.98 17.22
CA PHE A 176 6.77 7.05 16.88
C PHE A 176 6.66 6.81 15.37
N VAL A 177 6.65 7.88 14.56
CA VAL A 177 6.48 7.71 13.12
C VAL A 177 7.67 7.01 12.47
N VAL A 178 8.89 7.23 12.95
CA VAL A 178 10.09 6.56 12.43
C VAL A 178 10.04 5.06 12.73
N GLY A 179 9.67 4.70 13.97
CA GLY A 179 9.46 3.30 14.36
C GLY A 179 8.35 2.62 13.55
N ALA A 180 7.20 3.29 13.41
CA ALA A 180 6.07 2.78 12.63
C ALA A 180 6.40 2.62 11.14
N PHE A 181 7.09 3.60 10.55
CA PHE A 181 7.54 3.54 9.15
C PHE A 181 8.47 2.36 8.91
N ARG A 182 9.48 2.18 9.80
CA ARG A 182 10.39 1.03 9.73
C ARG A 182 9.64 -0.29 9.78
N ALA A 183 8.67 -0.43 10.69
CA ALA A 183 7.86 -1.64 10.81
C ALA A 183 7.00 -1.89 9.56
N ASP A 184 6.39 -0.85 8.98
CA ASP A 184 5.58 -0.96 7.76
C ASP A 184 6.44 -1.37 6.56
N VAL A 185 7.59 -0.74 6.35
CA VAL A 185 8.54 -1.06 5.27
C VAL A 185 9.05 -2.50 5.38
N ALA A 186 9.40 -2.93 6.60
CA ALA A 186 9.84 -4.30 6.86
C ALA A 186 8.74 -5.32 6.58
N ARG A 187 7.51 -5.06 7.04
CA ARG A 187 6.33 -5.92 6.82
C ARG A 187 5.97 -6.04 5.34
N ALA A 188 6.08 -4.94 4.60
CA ALA A 188 5.81 -4.90 3.17
C ALA A 188 6.98 -5.45 2.33
N GLY A 189 8.14 -5.77 2.92
CA GLY A 189 9.31 -6.21 2.16
C GLY A 189 9.88 -5.15 1.22
N LEU A 190 9.64 -3.86 1.49
CA LEU A 190 9.95 -2.72 0.63
C LEU A 190 11.21 -1.96 1.07
N VAL A 191 12.16 -2.66 1.70
CA VAL A 191 13.36 -2.04 2.27
C VAL A 191 14.20 -1.34 1.20
N SER A 192 14.26 -1.92 -0.01
CA SER A 192 14.99 -1.35 -1.14
C SER A 192 14.29 -0.08 -1.67
N GLU A 193 12.97 -0.14 -1.82
CA GLU A 193 12.13 0.94 -2.35
C GLU A 193 12.06 2.13 -1.38
N ALA A 194 12.09 1.89 -0.07
CA ALA A 194 12.16 2.94 0.94
C ALA A 194 13.56 3.59 1.04
N GLY A 195 14.60 2.96 0.48
CA GLY A 195 15.99 3.40 0.61
C GLY A 195 16.22 4.83 0.15
N ALA A 196 15.74 5.18 -1.04
CA ALA A 196 15.89 6.54 -1.59
C ALA A 196 15.21 7.61 -0.70
N LEU A 197 14.03 7.32 -0.16
CA LEU A 197 13.33 8.24 0.75
C LEU A 197 14.10 8.39 2.07
N VAL A 198 14.63 7.28 2.61
CA VAL A 198 15.42 7.30 3.85
C VAL A 198 16.70 8.09 3.65
N GLU A 199 17.42 7.89 2.57
CA GLU A 199 18.63 8.65 2.22
C GLU A 199 18.33 10.15 2.09
N GLU A 200 17.26 10.49 1.36
CA GLU A 200 16.79 11.87 1.24
C GLU A 200 16.53 12.48 2.62
N LEU A 201 15.73 11.83 3.46
CA LEU A 201 15.35 12.36 4.77
C LEU A 201 16.53 12.46 5.74
N CYS A 202 17.45 11.50 5.74
CA CYS A 202 18.70 11.57 6.51
C CYS A 202 19.55 12.77 6.09
N SER A 203 19.62 13.09 4.79
CA SER A 203 20.36 14.26 4.30
C SER A 203 19.71 15.60 4.65
N ARG A 204 18.38 15.61 4.86
CA ARG A 204 17.58 16.82 5.06
C ARG A 204 17.22 17.10 6.52
N SER A 205 17.29 16.11 7.41
CA SER A 205 16.99 16.26 8.83
C SER A 205 17.94 15.43 9.69
N ALA A 206 18.77 16.12 10.48
CA ALA A 206 19.67 15.49 11.45
C ALA A 206 18.89 14.69 12.51
N GLU A 207 17.70 15.16 12.89
CA GLU A 207 16.83 14.42 13.80
C GLU A 207 16.29 13.13 13.19
N PHE A 208 15.90 13.14 11.91
CA PHE A 208 15.50 11.90 11.23
C PHE A 208 16.67 10.91 11.18
N GLU A 209 17.86 11.38 10.81
CA GLU A 209 19.07 10.53 10.75
C GLU A 209 19.38 9.89 12.12
N ALA A 210 19.31 10.67 13.21
CA ALA A 210 19.52 10.17 14.56
C ALA A 210 18.48 9.10 14.93
N LEU A 211 17.19 9.39 14.75
CA LEU A 211 16.11 8.44 15.05
C LEU A 211 16.17 7.17 14.20
N TRP A 212 16.57 7.31 12.93
CA TRP A 212 16.74 6.17 12.04
C TRP A 212 17.92 5.29 12.48
N ARG A 213 19.02 5.87 12.95
CA ARG A 213 20.18 5.12 13.47
C ARG A 213 19.90 4.41 14.80
N GLU A 214 19.09 5.01 15.67
CA GLU A 214 18.70 4.42 16.96
C GLU A 214 17.99 3.07 16.79
N ASN A 215 17.43 2.79 15.61
CA ASN A 215 16.77 1.52 15.26
C ASN A 215 15.70 1.07 16.27
N GLY A 216 15.12 2.03 17.00
CA GLY A 216 14.08 1.78 17.99
C GLY A 216 12.76 1.42 17.33
N LEU A 217 12.23 0.23 17.61
CA LEU A 217 10.85 -0.12 17.34
C LEU A 217 9.99 0.39 18.51
N HIS A 218 9.77 1.70 18.57
CA HIS A 218 8.99 2.30 19.65
C HIS A 218 7.50 2.21 19.34
N ASN A 219 6.80 1.34 20.09
CA ASN A 219 5.36 1.27 20.10
C ASN A 219 4.79 2.28 21.10
N HIS A 220 4.58 3.52 20.67
CA HIS A 220 3.46 4.42 21.02
C HIS A 220 3.86 5.90 20.92
N ALA A 221 3.10 6.67 20.14
CA ALA A 221 2.72 8.01 20.58
C ALA A 221 1.52 7.82 21.52
N ASP A 222 1.76 8.06 22.80
CA ASP A 222 0.79 8.33 23.88
C ASP A 222 -0.67 7.91 23.59
N GLY A 223 -1.02 6.67 23.92
CA GLY A 223 -2.40 6.16 23.92
C GLY A 223 -3.15 6.18 22.58
N GLY A 224 -2.46 6.38 21.45
CA GLY A 224 -3.13 6.53 20.15
C GLY A 224 -3.83 7.88 20.00
N VAL A 225 -3.46 8.92 20.75
CA VAL A 225 -4.04 10.27 20.62
C VAL A 225 -3.06 11.22 19.96
N LYS A 226 -3.49 11.88 18.89
CA LYS A 226 -2.79 12.97 18.20
C LYS A 226 -3.25 14.31 18.76
N ARG A 227 -2.33 15.03 19.39
CA ARG A 227 -2.54 16.40 19.89
C ARG A 227 -1.94 17.42 18.93
N LEU A 228 -2.77 18.37 18.47
CA LEU A 228 -2.37 19.40 17.52
C LEU A 228 -2.68 20.80 18.05
N SER A 229 -1.76 21.73 17.80
CA SER A 229 -1.96 23.17 17.96
C SER A 229 -2.38 23.76 16.61
N HIS A 230 -3.68 23.69 16.31
CA HIS A 230 -4.21 24.11 15.01
C HIS A 230 -4.40 25.64 14.95
N PRO A 231 -3.95 26.34 13.89
CA PRO A 231 -4.00 27.81 13.84
C PRO A 231 -5.42 28.38 13.93
N THR A 232 -6.43 27.68 13.41
CA THR A 232 -7.83 28.13 13.42
C THR A 232 -8.68 27.44 14.49
N LEU A 233 -8.33 26.20 14.86
CA LEU A 233 -9.13 25.39 15.79
C LEU A 233 -8.55 25.41 17.21
N GLY A 234 -7.41 26.06 17.43
CA GLY A 234 -6.69 25.99 18.70
C GLY A 234 -6.18 24.57 18.99
N PRO A 235 -5.97 24.22 20.27
CA PRO A 235 -5.59 22.87 20.66
C PRO A 235 -6.74 21.89 20.37
N ILE A 236 -6.42 20.79 19.68
CA ILE A 236 -7.36 19.70 19.37
C ILE A 236 -6.70 18.36 19.66
N GLU A 237 -7.50 17.41 20.12
CA GLU A 237 -7.09 16.03 20.38
C GLU A 237 -7.92 15.07 19.52
N LEU A 238 -7.22 14.17 18.81
CA LEU A 238 -7.81 13.25 17.87
C LEU A 238 -7.29 11.84 18.14
N GLU A 239 -8.17 10.87 18.34
CA GLU A 239 -7.80 9.46 18.39
C GLU A 239 -7.38 8.96 17.01
N TYR A 240 -6.24 8.27 16.95
CA TYR A 240 -5.64 7.70 15.77
C TYR A 240 -6.06 6.25 15.61
N SER A 241 -6.67 5.94 14.47
CA SER A 241 -7.00 4.58 14.07
C SER A 241 -6.39 4.25 12.71
N ALA A 242 -5.77 3.08 12.59
CA ALA A 242 -5.17 2.60 11.35
C ALA A 242 -5.86 1.31 10.88
N PHE A 243 -6.13 1.21 9.59
CA PHE A 243 -6.85 0.11 8.96
C PHE A 243 -6.14 -0.35 7.69
N SER A 244 -6.14 -1.66 7.45
CA SER A 244 -5.73 -2.23 6.16
C SER A 244 -6.88 -2.15 5.16
N VAL A 245 -6.58 -1.90 3.89
CA VAL A 245 -7.59 -1.88 2.81
C VAL A 245 -7.67 -3.26 2.15
N ASP A 246 -8.83 -3.90 2.24
CA ASP A 246 -9.05 -5.20 1.61
C ASP A 246 -8.90 -5.13 0.09
N GLY A 247 -8.26 -6.14 -0.50
CA GLY A 247 -7.89 -6.19 -1.92
C GLY A 247 -6.80 -5.18 -2.34
N ARG A 248 -6.28 -4.36 -1.42
CA ARG A 248 -5.18 -3.40 -1.63
C ARG A 248 -4.25 -3.40 -0.41
N PRO A 249 -3.54 -4.51 -0.15
CA PRO A 249 -2.67 -4.65 1.03
C PRO A 249 -1.50 -3.66 1.05
N ASP A 250 -1.23 -3.03 -0.09
CA ASP A 250 -0.28 -1.93 -0.23
C ASP A 250 -0.80 -0.59 0.33
N LEU A 251 -2.09 -0.47 0.64
CA LEU A 251 -2.69 0.75 1.17
C LEU A 251 -3.04 0.64 2.66
N GLY A 252 -2.73 1.71 3.40
CA GLY A 252 -3.17 1.92 4.76
C GLY A 252 -4.12 3.11 4.85
N LEU A 253 -5.27 2.94 5.50
CA LEU A 253 -6.20 4.00 5.85
C LEU A 253 -5.89 4.47 7.28
N ILE A 254 -5.79 5.78 7.46
CA ILE A 254 -5.69 6.42 8.77
C ILE A 254 -6.91 7.31 8.96
N VAL A 255 -7.55 7.18 10.12
CA VAL A 255 -8.66 8.04 10.55
C VAL A 255 -8.29 8.69 11.88
N TYR A 256 -8.51 10.00 11.96
CA TYR A 256 -8.36 10.79 13.18
C TYR A 256 -9.74 11.17 13.70
N THR A 257 -10.17 10.58 14.82
CA THR A 257 -11.49 10.80 15.41
C THR A 257 -11.41 11.84 16.53
N PRO A 258 -12.15 12.95 16.48
CA PRO A 258 -12.16 13.93 17.57
C PRO A 258 -12.62 13.30 18.89
N LEU A 259 -11.92 13.58 19.99
CA LEU A 259 -12.27 13.05 21.31
C LEU A 259 -13.53 13.67 21.91
N ASP A 260 -13.93 14.86 21.42
CA ASP A 260 -15.09 15.58 21.90
C ASP A 260 -15.97 16.11 20.75
N ALA A 261 -17.27 16.23 21.03
CA ALA A 261 -18.26 16.65 20.04
C ALA A 261 -18.09 18.11 19.58
N ALA A 262 -17.53 19.00 20.42
CA ALA A 262 -17.33 20.39 20.07
C ALA A 262 -16.19 20.52 19.03
N THR A 263 -15.10 19.77 19.20
CA THR A 263 -14.02 19.66 18.22
C THR A 263 -14.53 19.04 16.92
N ALA A 264 -15.35 17.99 16.98
CA ALA A 264 -15.97 17.40 15.79
C ALA A 264 -16.82 18.41 15.00
N GLN A 265 -17.67 19.20 15.69
CA GLN A 265 -18.49 20.23 15.07
C GLN A 265 -17.65 21.34 14.43
N ARG A 266 -16.61 21.81 15.13
CA ARG A 266 -15.71 22.86 14.59
C ARG A 266 -14.93 22.39 13.36
N ILE A 267 -14.44 21.14 13.36
CA ILE A 267 -13.78 20.55 12.18
C ILE A 267 -14.75 20.46 11.01
N LYS A 268 -15.97 19.93 11.25
CA LYS A 268 -17.00 19.82 10.20
C LYS A 268 -17.34 21.19 9.60
N ALA A 269 -17.60 22.18 10.44
CA ALA A 269 -17.91 23.53 9.99
C ALA A 269 -16.76 24.16 9.19
N LEU A 270 -15.51 23.97 9.62
CA LEU A 270 -14.34 24.46 8.87
C LEU A 270 -14.21 23.75 7.53
N ALA A 271 -14.41 22.43 7.50
CA ALA A 271 -14.37 21.65 6.27
C ALA A 271 -15.45 22.11 5.28
N GLU A 272 -16.70 22.30 5.71
CA GLU A 272 -17.83 22.75 4.87
C GLU A 272 -17.62 24.12 4.22
N ASN A 273 -16.78 24.97 4.80
CA ASN A 273 -16.46 26.30 4.28
C ASN A 273 -15.20 26.33 3.39
N ALA A 274 -14.37 25.28 3.39
CA ALA A 274 -13.14 25.24 2.59
C ALA A 274 -13.42 24.86 1.12
N PRO A 275 -12.79 25.47 0.11
CA PRO A 275 -13.01 25.08 -1.30
C PRO A 275 -12.78 23.57 -1.53
N GLN A 276 -13.56 22.98 -2.42
CA GLN A 276 -13.47 21.54 -2.70
C GLN A 276 -12.15 21.26 -3.44
N ALA A 277 -11.21 20.58 -2.78
CA ALA A 277 -9.93 20.23 -3.39
C ALA A 277 -10.15 19.26 -4.56
N ALA A 278 -9.61 19.60 -5.73
CA ALA A 278 -9.65 18.73 -6.89
C ALA A 278 -8.76 17.50 -6.63
N GLN A 279 -9.36 16.32 -6.59
CA GLN A 279 -8.61 15.08 -6.62
C GLN A 279 -8.17 14.84 -8.06
N GLY A 280 -6.88 14.53 -8.25
CA GLY A 280 -6.30 14.33 -9.58
C GLY A 280 -7.15 13.37 -10.39
N ALA A 281 -7.71 13.87 -11.49
CA ALA A 281 -8.49 13.07 -12.40
C ALA A 281 -7.60 11.98 -13.03
N GLU A 282 -8.22 10.84 -13.27
CA GLU A 282 -7.73 9.70 -14.05
C GLU A 282 -7.03 10.22 -15.33
N ALA A 283 -5.71 10.02 -15.44
CA ALA A 283 -5.06 10.10 -16.74
C ALA A 283 -5.49 8.84 -17.51
N ALA A 284 -6.47 9.03 -18.40
CA ALA A 284 -7.01 8.02 -19.30
C ALA A 284 -5.93 7.40 -20.21
#